data_AF-A0A2J7QA78-F1
#
_entry.id   AF-A0A2J7QA78-F1
#
_cell.length_a   1.000
_cell.length_b   1.000
_cell.length_c   1.000
_cell.angle_alpha   90.00
_cell.angle_beta   90.00
_cell.angle_gamma   90.00
#
_symmetry.space_group_name_H-M   'P 1'
#
loop_
_entity.id
_entity.type
_entity.pdbx_description
1 polymer ?
#
loop_
_entity_poly.entity_id
_entity_poly.type
_entity_poly.pdbx_seq_one_letter_code
_entity_poly.pdbx_strand_id
1 'polypeptide(L)'
;MLVVKNRECYITNSDVHARNTRFNHDLHLPVVNLMIFQKGGWYSGIKLHNHLSPELKQLSYDIPGFKVALKKFLITNSFYTVEEYYCWNKD
;
A
#
# COMPACT_ATOMS: atom_id res chain seq x y z
N MET A 1 3.49 -4.60 -6.77
CA MET A 1 4.83 -4.61 -7.41
C MET A 1 5.19 -3.24 -8.00
N LEU A 2 4.27 -2.58 -8.73
CA LEU A 2 4.52 -1.25 -9.32
C LEU A 2 5.01 -0.22 -8.29
N VAL A 3 4.30 -0.11 -7.16
CA VAL A 3 4.65 0.83 -6.08
C VAL A 3 6.04 0.58 -5.50
N VAL A 4 6.35 -0.68 -5.19
CA VAL A 4 7.64 -1.06 -4.59
C VAL A 4 8.80 -0.87 -5.57
N LYS A 5 8.59 -1.12 -6.87
CA LYS A 5 9.60 -0.95 -7.90
C LYS A 5 9.90 0.51 -8.25
N ASN A 6 8.90 1.39 -8.17
CA ASN A 6 9.03 2.80 -8.53
C ASN A 6 8.85 3.68 -7.29
N ARG A 7 9.44 3.26 -6.17
CA ARG A 7 9.18 3.87 -4.86
C ARG A 7 9.58 5.34 -4.83
N GLU A 8 10.64 5.68 -5.55
CA GLU A 8 11.16 7.03 -5.76
C GLU A 8 10.14 7.98 -6.41
N CYS A 9 9.10 7.45 -7.09
CA CYS A 9 8.02 8.25 -7.65
C CYS A 9 6.90 8.57 -6.64
N TYR A 10 7.00 8.07 -5.40
CA TYR A 10 6.01 8.30 -4.36
C TYR A 10 6.61 9.06 -3.19
N ILE A 11 5.79 9.89 -2.56
CA ILE A 11 6.13 10.60 -1.32
C ILE A 11 5.36 9.98 -0.17
N THR A 12 5.90 10.09 1.04
CA THR A 12 5.27 9.64 2.28
C THR A 12 4.48 10.76 2.94
N ASN A 13 3.60 10.41 3.88
CA ASN A 13 2.91 11.41 4.69
C ASN A 13 3.87 12.26 5.54
N SER A 14 5.02 11.70 5.94
CA SER A 14 6.08 12.47 6.61
C SER A 14 6.73 13.53 5.72
N ASP A 15 6.75 13.33 4.39
CA ASP A 15 7.29 14.32 3.46
C ASP A 15 6.32 15.50 3.27
N VAL A 16 5.01 15.24 3.40
CA VAL A 16 3.95 16.25 3.22
C VAL A 16 3.62 17.00 4.52
N HIS A 17 3.68 16.31 5.65
CA HIS A 17 3.26 16.83 6.94
C HIS A 17 4.40 16.75 7.98
N ALA A 18 4.72 17.88 8.61
CA ALA A 18 5.74 17.96 9.65
C ALA A 18 5.35 17.30 11.00
N ARG A 19 4.10 16.82 11.14
CA ARG A 19 3.59 16.22 12.37
C ARG A 19 3.61 14.70 12.26
N ASN A 20 4.18 14.04 13.26
CA ASN A 20 4.20 12.59 13.35
C ASN A 20 2.79 12.05 13.65
N THR A 21 2.16 11.45 12.65
CA THR A 21 0.91 10.69 12.81
C THR A 21 1.21 9.19 12.76
N ARG A 22 0.26 8.36 13.23
CA ARG A 22 0.38 6.88 13.16
C ARG A 22 0.60 6.36 11.73
N PHE A 23 0.23 7.15 10.72
CA PHE A 23 0.35 6.82 9.30
C PHE A 23 1.47 7.61 8.60
N ASN A 24 2.46 8.15 9.31
CA ASN A 24 3.49 9.00 8.67
C ASN A 24 4.30 8.24 7.60
N HIS A 25 4.50 6.93 7.79
CA HIS A 25 5.29 6.07 6.90
C HIS A 25 4.48 5.56 5.69
N ASP A 26 3.17 5.80 5.69
CA ASP A 26 2.34 5.47 4.55
C ASP A 26 2.61 6.44 3.41
N LEU A 27 2.45 5.92 2.19
CA LEU A 27 2.54 6.74 0.99
C LEU A 27 1.39 7.75 0.99
N HIS A 28 1.67 8.98 0.56
CA HIS A 28 0.67 10.02 0.53
C HIS A 28 -0.40 9.71 -0.51
N LEU A 29 -1.64 9.54 -0.06
CA LEU A 29 -2.79 9.34 -0.93
C LEU A 29 -3.47 10.70 -1.15
N PRO A 30 -3.47 11.26 -2.38
CA PRO A 30 -4.08 12.55 -2.65
C PRO A 30 -5.59 12.53 -2.43
N VAL A 31 -6.08 13.61 -1.85
CA VAL A 31 -7.51 13.84 -1.70
C VAL A 31 -8.06 14.41 -3.01
N VAL A 32 -8.75 13.58 -3.78
CA VAL A 32 -9.40 13.98 -5.04
C VAL A 32 -10.85 13.51 -5.08
N ASN A 33 -11.72 14.29 -5.72
CA ASN A 33 -13.15 13.97 -5.85
C ASN A 33 -13.47 13.15 -7.11
N LEU A 34 -12.54 13.09 -8.08
CA LEU A 34 -12.78 12.45 -9.37
C LEU A 34 -12.60 10.93 -9.28
N MET A 35 -13.69 10.21 -9.47
CA MET A 35 -13.71 8.73 -9.44
C MET A 35 -12.75 8.11 -10.47
N ILE A 36 -12.58 8.72 -11.64
CA ILE A 36 -11.64 8.25 -12.67
C ILE A 36 -10.20 8.21 -12.16
N PHE A 37 -9.80 9.19 -11.34
CA PHE A 37 -8.48 9.22 -10.73
C PHE A 37 -8.36 8.18 -9.62
N GLN A 38 -9.39 8.08 -8.76
CA GLN A 38 -9.41 7.11 -7.66
C GLN A 38 -9.35 5.65 -8.17
N LYS A 39 -9.94 5.37 -9.34
CA LYS A 39 -9.86 4.06 -10.00
C LYS A 39 -8.57 3.85 -10.79
N GLY A 40 -7.74 4.89 -10.93
CA GLY A 40 -6.45 4.81 -11.61
C GLY A 40 -5.46 3.90 -10.87
N GLY A 41 -4.52 3.32 -11.63
CA GLY A 41 -3.52 2.40 -11.10
C GLY A 41 -2.58 3.04 -10.06
N TRP A 42 -2.30 4.33 -10.20
CA TRP A 42 -1.47 5.07 -9.23
C TRP A 42 -2.15 5.18 -7.86
N TYR A 43 -3.41 5.65 -7.82
CA TYR A 43 -4.20 5.76 -6.59
C TYR A 43 -4.47 4.39 -5.96
N SER A 44 -4.91 3.43 -6.77
CA SER A 44 -5.18 2.06 -6.32
C SER A 44 -3.92 1.39 -5.77
N GLY A 45 -2.77 1.62 -6.40
CA GLY A 45 -1.48 1.09 -5.96
C GLY A 45 -1.10 1.60 -4.56
N ILE A 46 -1.20 2.91 -4.33
CA ILE A 46 -0.94 3.53 -3.02
C ILE A 46 -1.89 2.95 -1.98
N LYS A 47 -3.19 2.91 -2.28
CA LYS A 47 -4.21 2.40 -1.36
C LYS A 47 -3.95 0.93 -0.97
N LEU A 48 -3.64 0.08 -1.95
CA LEU A 48 -3.27 -1.31 -1.71
C LEU A 48 -2.02 -1.42 -0.83
N HIS A 49 -0.97 -0.66 -1.15
CA HIS A 49 0.29 -0.71 -0.41
C HIS A 49 0.13 -0.22 1.04
N ASN A 50 -0.60 0.88 1.25
CA ASN A 50 -0.83 1.44 2.58
C ASN A 50 -1.68 0.52 3.47
N HIS A 51 -2.50 -0.36 2.90
CA HIS A 51 -3.26 -1.33 3.67
C HIS A 51 -2.44 -2.57 4.10
N LEU A 52 -1.23 -2.77 3.55
CA LEU A 52 -0.37 -3.87 3.95
C LEU A 52 0.09 -3.71 5.40
N SER A 53 0.35 -4.84 6.07
CA SER A 53 0.95 -4.84 7.40
C SER A 53 2.35 -4.20 7.37
N PRO A 54 2.80 -3.56 8.48
CA PRO A 54 4.14 -2.99 8.58
C PRO A 54 5.25 -4.00 8.27
N GLU A 55 5.08 -5.25 8.69
CA GLU A 55 5.98 -6.38 8.40
C GLU A 55 6.20 -6.56 6.88
N LEU A 56 5.11 -6.57 6.10
CA LEU A 56 5.18 -6.70 4.65
C LEU A 56 5.76 -5.44 4.00
N LYS A 57 5.41 -4.26 4.51
CA LYS A 57 5.95 -2.98 4.00
C LYS A 57 7.46 -2.89 4.21
N GLN A 58 8.01 -3.39 5.31
CA GLN A 58 9.46 -3.41 5.57
C GLN A 58 10.22 -4.23 4.52
N LEU A 59 9.62 -5.30 3.98
CA LEU A 59 10.23 -6.09 2.92
C LEU A 59 10.33 -5.35 1.58
N SER A 60 9.75 -4.15 1.44
CA SER A 60 9.78 -3.39 0.18
C SER A 60 11.20 -3.05 -0.32
N TYR A 61 12.22 -3.12 0.54
CA TYR A 61 13.62 -2.96 0.13
C TYR A 61 14.20 -4.22 -0.53
N ASP A 62 13.61 -5.40 -0.27
CA ASP A 62 13.94 -6.69 -0.88
C ASP A 62 12.80 -7.10 -1.83
N ILE A 63 12.86 -6.66 -3.08
CA ILE A 63 11.80 -6.90 -4.07
C ILE A 63 11.46 -8.40 -4.24
N PRO A 64 12.45 -9.31 -4.38
CA PRO A 64 12.20 -10.75 -4.39
C PRO A 64 11.48 -11.25 -3.13
N GLY A 65 11.97 -10.91 -1.94
CA GLY A 65 11.38 -11.33 -0.67
C GLY A 65 9.97 -10.78 -0.47
N PHE A 66 9.76 -9.51 -0.78
CA PHE A 66 8.44 -8.88 -0.78
C PHE A 66 7.45 -9.63 -1.68
N LYS A 67 7.87 -10.02 -2.89
CA LYS A 67 7.00 -10.74 -3.83
C LYS A 67 6.58 -12.10 -3.26
N VAL A 68 7.50 -12.84 -2.66
CA VAL A 68 7.21 -14.14 -2.04
C VAL A 68 6.28 -13.98 -0.84
N ALA A 69 6.60 -13.04 0.06
CA ALA A 69 5.80 -12.79 1.26
C ALA A 69 4.39 -12.29 0.92
N LEU A 70 4.27 -11.36 -0.04
CA LEU A 70 2.98 -10.87 -0.51
C LEU A 70 2.16 -11.99 -1.15
N LYS A 71 2.77 -12.82 -2.00
CA LYS A 71 2.08 -13.96 -2.62
C LYS A 71 1.56 -14.91 -1.55
N LYS A 72 2.39 -15.25 -0.56
CA LYS A 72 2.00 -16.11 0.57
C LYS A 72 0.82 -15.50 1.33
N PHE A 73 0.92 -14.22 1.69
CA PHE A 73 -0.14 -13.48 2.38
C PHE A 73 -1.47 -13.51 1.64
N LEU A 74 -1.47 -13.23 0.33
CA LEU A 74 -2.69 -13.20 -0.47
C LEU A 74 -3.31 -14.60 -0.63
N ILE A 75 -2.49 -15.65 -0.77
CA ILE A 75 -2.97 -17.03 -0.85
C ILE A 75 -3.53 -17.50 0.50
N THR A 76 -2.84 -17.21 1.61
CA THR A 76 -3.27 -17.66 2.95
C THR A 76 -4.60 -17.04 3.35
N ASN A 77 -4.83 -15.76 3.03
CA ASN A 77 -6.10 -15.11 3.36
C ASN A 77 -7.17 -15.32 2.29
N SER A 78 -6.79 -15.69 1.06
CA SER A 78 -7.70 -16.08 -0.03
C SER A 78 -8.82 -15.06 -0.30
N PHE A 79 -8.47 -13.77 -0.42
CA PHE A 79 -9.42 -12.72 -0.78
C PHE A 79 -9.97 -12.94 -2.19
N TYR A 80 -11.28 -12.96 -2.34
CA TYR A 80 -11.98 -13.04 -3.63
C TYR A 80 -12.17 -11.65 -4.27
N THR A 81 -12.28 -10.60 -3.46
CA THR A 81 -12.43 -9.21 -3.91
C THR A 81 -11.39 -8.27 -3.29
N VAL A 82 -11.20 -7.11 -3.92
CA VAL A 82 -10.32 -6.06 -3.38
C VAL A 82 -10.94 -5.43 -2.14
N GLU A 83 -12.27 -5.39 -2.07
CA GLU A 83 -13.04 -4.92 -0.93
C GLU A 83 -12.83 -5.81 0.29
N GLU A 84 -12.85 -7.13 0.12
CA GLU A 84 -12.52 -8.08 1.19
C GLU A 84 -11.10 -7.88 1.72
N TYR A 85 -10.14 -7.62 0.82
CA TYR A 85 -8.79 -7.25 1.23
C TYR A 85 -8.77 -5.99 2.07
N TYR A 86 -9.54 -4.93 1.73
CA TYR A 86 -9.57 -3.69 2.51
C TYR A 86 -10.32 -3.80 3.84
N CYS A 87 -11.21 -4.77 3.98
CA CYS A 87 -11.91 -5.06 5.23
C CYS A 87 -11.10 -5.97 6.16
N TRP A 88 -9.99 -6.52 5.67
CA TRP A 88 -9.15 -7.42 6.45
C TRP A 88 -8.41 -6.65 7.54
N ASN A 89 -8.60 -7.07 8.78
CA ASN A 89 -7.79 -6.65 9.91
C ASN A 89 -7.10 -7.89 10.48
N LYS A 90 -5.79 -7.78 10.74
CA LYS A 90 -5.05 -8.79 11.50
C LYS A 90 -5.50 -8.63 12.96
N ASP A 91 -6.33 -9.56 13.45
CA ASP A 91 -6.62 -9.69 14.88
C ASP A 91 -5.33 -9.87 15.70
#